data_AF-A0A6L9ZP30-F1
#
_entry.id   AF-A0A6L9ZP30-F1
#
_cell.length_a   1.000
_cell.length_b   1.000
_cell.length_c   1.000
_cell.angle_alpha   90.00
_cell.angle_beta   90.00
_cell.angle_gamma   90.00
#
_symmetry.space_group_name_H-M   'P 1'
#
loop_
_entity.id
_entity.type
_entity.pdbx_description
1 polymer ?
#
loop_
_entity_poly.entity_id
_entity_poly.type
_entity_poly.pdbx_seq_one_letter_code
_entity_poly.pdbx_strand_id
1 'polypeptide(L)'
;MSTAKIKKKIRHLQKGLLQRRNPRRDVSTGSATPRGSQSDADGEIASRRSPGALTRIKSSRNQSPERSQARQARAKASANPNSPPQVSKSAALKQPASQKPDNTGKQASPGKPKRDFATGRTLFPVESGGKTQYLPIASEATARERQLGLFVANESVQKEAVNKLLDPATVKRASVRDFNTGRTLFATETADGKREYLPKESEATALELSQGKFVPDAQVEVPSVGNEVLNKRPLFEFNGQRNLFATKAADGSTEYLPKKSDANAFELIQGRYVNDGYIGLKAPLGAENAMSNRKPRYDIGKGRTVYGVETKEGKTVYLPRESDASGLERARGLFIPDDAVDRHESKRRRKSRQDDSATVARYRALRADELAGGATGSSGDSTPEPVSQASDGTALWDGFSHPQVSEEKQRQTLAKLRPKYDLGKGRMVYPTETARGKIEYLPLLEDASNSERVRGLYAAFVPPEPLEDFLANAQDQNQIARQSFATESGDLQAYSQEDIDTAFEEAPTLVLRSMQLVSDSAQQTPELQQKFSDVEAERDLTG
;
A
#
# COMPACT_ATOMS: atom_id res chain seq x y z
N MET A 1 -44.50 -66.96 -3.26
CA MET A 1 -43.76 -67.96 -4.08
C MET A 1 -42.86 -67.23 -5.07
N SER A 2 -41.75 -67.84 -5.50
CA SER A 2 -40.94 -67.56 -6.72
C SER A 2 -40.56 -66.08 -7.02
N THR A 3 -39.38 -65.56 -6.67
CA THR A 3 -38.00 -65.75 -7.22
C THR A 3 -37.65 -65.08 -8.57
N ALA A 4 -36.51 -64.36 -8.52
CA ALA A 4 -35.47 -64.15 -9.55
C ALA A 4 -35.63 -63.12 -10.70
N LYS A 5 -34.76 -62.08 -10.66
CA LYS A 5 -33.57 -61.89 -11.55
C LYS A 5 -32.74 -60.67 -11.07
N ILE A 6 -31.50 -60.81 -10.59
CA ILE A 6 -30.21 -60.89 -11.35
C ILE A 6 -29.88 -59.54 -12.04
N LYS A 7 -29.03 -58.65 -11.48
CA LYS A 7 -27.55 -58.47 -11.67
C LYS A 7 -27.12 -57.17 -10.91
N LYS A 8 -25.86 -56.84 -10.54
CA LYS A 8 -24.52 -57.49 -10.61
C LYS A 8 -23.59 -56.94 -9.48
N LYS A 9 -22.77 -57.82 -8.89
CA LYS A 9 -21.45 -57.65 -8.19
C LYS A 9 -20.63 -56.39 -8.61
N ILE A 10 -19.82 -55.72 -7.76
CA ILE A 10 -18.60 -56.20 -7.04
C ILE A 10 -18.34 -55.42 -5.73
N ARG A 11 -17.83 -56.09 -4.68
CA ARG A 11 -17.17 -55.52 -3.49
C ARG A 11 -15.75 -56.09 -3.34
N HIS A 12 -14.89 -55.36 -2.62
CA HIS A 12 -13.58 -55.74 -2.06
C HIS A 12 -12.43 -56.05 -3.03
N LEU A 13 -11.29 -55.39 -2.82
CA LEU A 13 -10.18 -55.99 -2.07
C LEU A 13 -9.27 -54.93 -1.43
N GLN A 14 -8.78 -55.26 -0.23
CA GLN A 14 -7.80 -54.51 0.56
C GLN A 14 -6.55 -55.38 0.71
N LYS A 15 -5.40 -54.76 1.02
CA LYS A 15 -4.09 -55.35 1.39
C LYS A 15 -3.26 -55.99 0.27
N GLY A 16 -1.98 -55.60 0.26
CA GLY A 16 -0.88 -56.43 -0.26
C GLY A 16 0.10 -55.68 -1.16
N LEU A 17 1.22 -55.20 -0.60
CA LEU A 17 2.59 -55.65 -0.96
C LEU A 17 3.67 -54.84 -0.25
N LEU A 18 4.50 -55.55 0.51
CA LEU A 18 5.82 -55.13 0.97
C LEU A 18 6.88 -55.82 0.10
N GLN A 19 8.10 -55.27 0.14
CA GLN A 19 9.40 -55.86 -0.29
C GLN A 19 9.86 -55.69 -1.76
N ARG A 20 11.21 -55.57 -1.84
CA ARG A 20 12.12 -55.62 -3.02
C ARG A 20 12.25 -54.28 -3.78
N ARG A 21 13.45 -53.80 -4.13
CA ARG A 21 14.83 -54.31 -3.93
C ARG A 21 15.85 -53.16 -4.08
N ASN A 22 16.91 -53.12 -3.27
CA ASN A 22 18.15 -52.38 -3.61
C ASN A 22 18.95 -53.18 -4.65
N PRO A 23 19.85 -52.50 -5.38
CA PRO A 23 21.25 -52.93 -5.34
C PRO A 23 22.24 -51.79 -5.02
N ARG A 24 23.34 -52.16 -4.36
CA ARG A 24 24.51 -51.30 -4.11
C ARG A 24 25.29 -51.05 -5.39
N ARG A 25 26.08 -49.97 -5.40
CA ARG A 25 27.42 -50.00 -6.01
C ARG A 25 28.39 -49.16 -5.18
N ASP A 26 29.19 -49.83 -4.37
CA ASP A 26 30.41 -49.28 -3.78
C ASP A 26 31.53 -49.36 -4.81
N VAL A 27 32.37 -48.32 -4.93
CA VAL A 27 33.84 -48.45 -5.10
C VAL A 27 34.49 -47.30 -4.33
N SER A 28 35.50 -47.63 -3.54
CA SER A 28 36.29 -46.74 -2.70
C SER A 28 37.59 -46.27 -3.38
N THR A 29 38.07 -45.09 -3.00
CA THR A 29 39.46 -44.77 -2.58
C THR A 29 39.47 -43.29 -2.15
N GLY A 30 40.31 -42.80 -1.23
CA GLY A 30 41.36 -43.41 -0.42
C GLY A 30 42.33 -42.31 0.04
N SER A 31 43.00 -42.52 1.19
CA SER A 31 43.96 -41.60 1.86
C SER A 31 43.38 -40.30 2.47
N ALA A 32 44.00 -39.64 3.44
CA ALA A 32 44.61 -40.02 4.73
C ALA A 32 45.37 -38.78 5.26
N THR A 33 45.26 -38.51 6.56
CA THR A 33 46.04 -37.46 7.28
C THR A 33 47.50 -37.86 7.49
N PRO A 34 48.41 -36.87 7.68
CA PRO A 34 48.88 -36.49 9.04
C PRO A 34 48.87 -34.94 9.23
N ARG A 35 48.75 -34.32 10.42
CA ARG A 35 49.27 -34.52 11.80
C ARG A 35 50.70 -33.98 12.02
N GLY A 36 50.85 -32.88 12.79
CA GLY A 36 52.08 -32.59 13.57
C GLY A 36 52.55 -31.13 13.69
N SER A 37 53.16 -30.81 14.84
CA SER A 37 53.82 -29.54 15.29
C SER A 37 52.97 -28.26 15.27
N GLN A 38 52.77 -27.49 16.34
CA GLN A 38 53.42 -27.41 17.67
C GLN A 38 54.92 -27.04 17.65
N SER A 39 55.20 -25.77 17.95
CA SER A 39 56.47 -25.28 18.49
C SER A 39 56.20 -24.01 19.31
N ASP A 40 56.37 -24.10 20.62
CA ASP A 40 56.50 -22.96 21.53
C ASP A 40 57.92 -22.39 21.44
N ALA A 41 58.10 -21.07 21.55
CA ALA A 41 59.29 -20.44 22.13
C ALA A 41 59.10 -18.90 22.27
N ASP A 42 59.08 -18.50 23.53
CA ASP A 42 59.42 -17.21 24.15
C ASP A 42 60.09 -16.09 23.33
N GLY A 43 59.69 -14.86 23.66
CA GLY A 43 60.27 -13.60 23.17
C GLY A 43 59.82 -12.42 24.03
N GLU A 44 60.35 -12.31 25.24
CA GLU A 44 60.02 -11.27 26.22
C GLU A 44 60.66 -9.89 25.87
N ILE A 45 60.26 -8.84 26.61
CA ILE A 45 60.93 -7.53 26.80
C ILE A 45 60.27 -6.31 26.09
N ALA A 46 59.30 -5.76 26.83
CA ALA A 46 59.23 -4.37 27.28
C ALA A 46 58.65 -3.21 26.42
N SER A 47 57.90 -2.39 27.18
CA SER A 47 57.87 -0.92 27.18
C SER A 47 56.79 -0.15 26.41
N ARG A 48 55.98 0.54 27.23
CA ARG A 48 55.69 1.99 27.15
C ARG A 48 54.80 2.49 25.99
N ARG A 49 53.50 2.67 26.28
CA ARG A 49 52.90 3.94 26.75
C ARG A 49 51.41 4.01 26.41
N SER A 50 50.57 4.10 27.44
CA SER A 50 49.27 4.75 27.34
C SER A 50 49.46 6.26 27.37
N PRO A 51 48.76 7.00 26.49
CA PRO A 51 48.10 8.24 26.88
C PRO A 51 46.62 8.21 26.46
N GLY A 52 45.70 8.92 27.09
CA GLY A 52 45.79 9.72 28.30
C GLY A 52 44.38 10.23 28.62
N ALA A 53 43.93 10.12 29.87
CA ALA A 53 42.58 10.56 30.23
C ALA A 53 42.48 12.09 30.16
N LEU A 54 41.68 12.61 29.22
CA LEU A 54 41.43 14.04 29.12
C LEU A 54 40.57 14.52 30.29
N THR A 55 41.17 15.38 31.11
CA THR A 55 40.57 16.01 32.28
C THR A 55 39.46 16.97 31.87
N ARG A 56 38.27 16.78 32.45
CA ARG A 56 37.12 17.66 32.25
C ARG A 56 37.32 18.98 33.00
N ILE A 57 37.97 19.95 32.36
CA ILE A 57 38.16 21.30 32.89
C ILE A 57 36.78 21.98 33.09
N LYS A 58 36.56 22.51 34.30
CA LYS A 58 35.42 23.37 34.62
C LYS A 58 35.79 24.82 34.32
N SER A 59 35.34 25.36 33.18
CA SER A 59 35.16 26.81 32.99
C SER A 59 33.69 27.13 33.26
N SER A 60 33.40 27.80 34.37
CA SER A 60 33.36 29.26 34.52
C SER A 60 32.16 29.87 33.79
N ARG A 61 31.17 30.28 34.60
CA ARG A 61 29.82 30.66 34.21
C ARG A 61 29.67 32.19 34.25
N ASN A 62 30.02 32.86 33.15
CA ASN A 62 29.63 34.25 32.93
C ASN A 62 28.45 34.29 31.94
N GLN A 63 27.22 34.19 32.48
CA GLN A 63 26.00 34.49 31.75
C GLN A 63 25.58 35.92 32.07
N SER A 64 25.47 36.76 31.03
CA SER A 64 25.02 38.15 31.14
C SER A 64 23.53 38.25 31.55
N PRO A 65 23.11 39.33 32.26
CA PRO A 65 21.86 39.30 33.03
C PRO A 65 20.56 39.41 32.19
N GLU A 66 20.64 39.90 30.95
CA GLU A 66 19.48 40.47 30.24
C GLU A 66 18.50 39.43 29.67
N ARG A 67 18.93 38.19 29.40
CA ARG A 67 18.04 37.13 28.88
C ARG A 67 17.06 36.56 29.90
N SER A 68 17.19 36.90 31.19
CA SER A 68 16.32 36.41 32.26
C SER A 68 15.03 37.23 32.42
N GLN A 69 15.06 38.55 32.17
CA GLN A 69 13.93 39.44 32.40
C GLN A 69 12.80 39.23 31.35
N ALA A 70 13.15 39.02 30.08
CA ALA A 70 12.18 38.76 29.01
C ALA A 70 11.35 37.47 29.23
N ARG A 71 11.89 36.47 29.95
CA ARG A 71 11.14 35.25 30.31
C ARG A 71 10.28 35.43 31.56
N GLN A 72 10.68 36.27 32.51
CA GLN A 72 9.86 36.58 33.69
C GLN A 72 8.67 37.51 33.37
N ALA A 73 8.80 38.41 32.39
CA ALA A 73 7.71 39.27 31.93
C ALA A 73 6.53 38.45 31.34
N ARG A 74 6.82 37.41 30.54
CA ARG A 74 5.77 36.53 29.97
C ARG A 74 5.10 35.61 30.99
N ALA A 75 5.80 35.23 32.07
CA ALA A 75 5.24 34.37 33.11
C ALA A 75 4.29 35.10 34.09
N LYS A 76 4.31 36.45 34.14
CA LYS A 76 3.43 37.25 35.00
C LYS A 76 2.15 37.75 34.30
N ALA A 77 1.99 37.49 33.00
CA ALA A 77 0.83 37.95 32.22
C ALA A 77 -0.31 36.91 32.10
N SER A 78 -0.14 35.68 32.60
CA SER A 78 -1.09 34.58 32.43
C SER A 78 -1.79 34.13 33.73
N ALA A 79 -1.86 35.02 34.73
CA ALA A 79 -2.39 34.71 36.06
C ALA A 79 -3.46 35.74 36.51
N ASN A 80 -4.57 35.81 35.78
CA ASN A 80 -5.80 36.46 36.26
C ASN A 80 -7.05 35.78 35.66
N PRO A 81 -7.89 35.08 36.44
CA PRO A 81 -8.93 34.21 35.90
C PRO A 81 -10.30 34.87 35.62
N ASN A 82 -10.43 36.20 35.77
CA ASN A 82 -11.70 36.91 35.60
C ASN A 82 -11.59 38.14 34.67
N SER A 83 -11.61 37.92 33.36
CA SER A 83 -12.09 38.87 32.32
C SER A 83 -12.12 38.18 30.94
N PRO A 84 -13.23 38.20 30.19
CA PRO A 84 -13.26 37.69 28.82
C PRO A 84 -12.55 38.68 27.87
N PRO A 85 -11.61 38.24 27.02
CA PRO A 85 -10.92 39.14 26.10
C PRO A 85 -11.84 39.60 24.96
N GLN A 86 -12.14 40.89 24.90
CA GLN A 86 -12.70 41.51 23.70
C GLN A 86 -11.63 41.54 22.60
N VAL A 87 -11.76 40.67 21.60
CA VAL A 87 -11.02 40.79 20.34
C VAL A 87 -11.81 41.71 19.41
N SER A 88 -11.20 42.83 19.02
CA SER A 88 -11.75 43.74 18.01
C SER A 88 -11.89 43.01 16.68
N LYS A 89 -13.10 43.02 16.11
CA LYS A 89 -13.37 42.39 14.81
C LYS A 89 -12.64 43.15 13.70
N SER A 90 -11.77 42.46 12.98
CA SER A 90 -11.29 42.91 11.66
C SER A 90 -12.47 43.17 10.72
N ALA A 91 -12.36 44.19 9.87
CA ALA A 91 -13.42 44.56 8.94
C ALA A 91 -13.73 43.39 7.98
N ALA A 92 -14.93 42.81 8.11
CA ALA A 92 -15.36 41.74 7.23
C ALA A 92 -15.67 42.29 5.83
N LEU A 93 -14.99 41.79 4.80
CA LEU A 93 -15.52 41.82 3.44
C LEU A 93 -16.91 41.15 3.48
N LYS A 94 -17.94 41.91 3.13
CA LYS A 94 -19.29 41.37 2.96
C LYS A 94 -19.33 40.49 1.70
N GLN A 95 -18.98 39.22 1.84
CA GLN A 95 -19.49 38.24 0.89
C GLN A 95 -21.02 38.26 0.99
N PRO A 96 -21.76 38.39 -0.13
CA PRO A 96 -23.21 38.26 -0.10
C PRO A 96 -23.56 36.86 0.41
N ALA A 97 -24.60 36.77 1.24
CA ALA A 97 -25.05 35.50 1.79
C ALA A 97 -25.57 34.60 0.66
N SER A 98 -24.69 33.73 0.16
CA SER A 98 -25.12 32.59 -0.63
C SER A 98 -26.00 31.73 0.26
N GLN A 99 -27.24 31.54 -0.19
CA GLN A 99 -28.16 30.58 0.42
C GLN A 99 -27.43 29.25 0.55
N LYS A 100 -27.43 28.65 1.76
CA LYS A 100 -27.08 27.23 1.88
C LYS A 100 -28.03 26.50 0.94
N PRO A 101 -27.55 25.77 -0.09
CA PRO A 101 -28.44 24.99 -0.92
C PRO A 101 -29.13 23.97 -0.01
N ASP A 102 -30.44 23.83 -0.13
CA ASP A 102 -31.15 22.74 0.52
C ASP A 102 -30.58 21.42 -0.02
N ASN A 103 -29.96 20.64 0.88
CA ASN A 103 -29.39 19.32 0.54
C ASN A 103 -30.47 18.26 0.26
N THR A 104 -31.71 18.67 0.01
CA THR A 104 -32.77 17.83 -0.54
C THR A 104 -32.50 17.65 -2.03
N GLY A 105 -32.10 16.45 -2.44
CA GLY A 105 -31.80 16.13 -3.83
C GLY A 105 -32.99 16.43 -4.76
N LYS A 106 -32.71 16.71 -6.03
CA LYS A 106 -33.74 17.00 -7.03
C LYS A 106 -34.62 15.77 -7.27
N GLN A 107 -35.86 16.01 -7.70
CA GLN A 107 -36.78 14.93 -8.10
C GLN A 107 -36.48 14.49 -9.54
N ALA A 108 -36.55 13.18 -9.80
CA ALA A 108 -36.43 12.66 -11.16
C ALA A 108 -37.65 13.02 -12.02
N SER A 109 -37.40 13.46 -13.26
CA SER A 109 -38.44 13.67 -14.27
C SER A 109 -38.78 12.35 -14.99
N PRO A 110 -39.99 12.21 -15.57
CA PRO A 110 -40.36 11.01 -16.31
C PRO A 110 -39.55 10.89 -17.62
N GLY A 111 -38.51 10.04 -17.60
CA GLY A 111 -37.68 9.78 -18.76
C GLY A 111 -36.74 8.59 -18.58
N LYS A 112 -36.08 8.16 -19.66
CA LYS A 112 -35.12 7.05 -19.59
C LYS A 112 -33.80 7.54 -18.98
N PRO A 113 -33.25 6.88 -17.95
CA PRO A 113 -31.92 7.18 -17.45
C PRO A 113 -30.86 6.90 -18.54
N LYS A 114 -29.75 7.61 -18.47
CA LYS A 114 -28.58 7.44 -19.33
C LYS A 114 -27.42 6.90 -18.52
N ARG A 115 -26.53 6.15 -19.15
CA ARG A 115 -25.24 5.78 -18.56
C ARG A 115 -24.22 6.85 -18.94
N ASP A 116 -23.49 7.37 -17.96
CA ASP A 116 -22.31 8.18 -18.22
C ASP A 116 -21.17 7.26 -18.68
N PHE A 117 -20.61 7.52 -19.86
CA PHE A 117 -19.48 6.75 -20.39
C PHE A 117 -18.17 7.08 -19.69
N ALA A 118 -18.02 8.27 -19.11
CA ALA A 118 -16.78 8.68 -18.43
C ALA A 118 -16.68 8.10 -17.02
N THR A 119 -17.77 8.12 -16.24
CA THR A 119 -17.78 7.62 -14.85
C THR A 119 -18.44 6.24 -14.68
N GLY A 120 -19.12 5.72 -15.71
CA GLY A 120 -19.85 4.46 -15.67
C GLY A 120 -21.20 4.50 -14.93
N ARG A 121 -21.53 5.63 -14.28
CA ARG A 121 -22.68 5.87 -13.39
C ARG A 121 -24.01 5.95 -14.14
N THR A 122 -25.11 5.83 -13.40
CA THR A 122 -26.46 6.02 -13.96
C THR A 122 -26.96 7.43 -13.66
N LEU A 123 -27.26 8.19 -14.72
CA LEU A 123 -27.78 9.56 -14.64
C LEU A 123 -29.27 9.60 -14.96
N PHE A 124 -30.03 10.29 -14.12
CA PHE A 124 -31.47 10.43 -14.21
C PHE A 124 -31.85 11.80 -14.76
N PRO A 125 -32.85 11.88 -15.64
CA PRO A 125 -33.33 13.14 -16.17
C PRO A 125 -33.99 13.96 -15.06
N VAL A 126 -33.70 15.27 -15.04
CA VAL A 126 -34.29 16.26 -14.15
C VAL A 126 -34.57 17.52 -14.96
N GLU A 127 -35.81 17.99 -14.93
CA GLU A 127 -36.20 19.25 -15.54
C GLU A 127 -35.75 20.44 -14.68
N SER A 128 -34.92 21.29 -15.28
CA SER A 128 -34.36 22.48 -14.62
C SER A 128 -34.34 23.63 -15.63
N GLY A 129 -35.24 24.60 -15.46
CA GLY A 129 -35.34 25.76 -16.37
C GLY A 129 -35.69 25.40 -17.81
N GLY A 130 -36.62 24.45 -18.02
CA GLY A 130 -37.07 24.02 -19.35
C GLY A 130 -36.07 23.14 -20.12
N LYS A 131 -34.97 22.72 -19.49
CA LYS A 131 -33.99 21.77 -20.06
C LYS A 131 -33.88 20.53 -19.19
N THR A 132 -33.77 19.36 -19.82
CA THR A 132 -33.49 18.10 -19.13
C THR A 132 -31.99 18.00 -18.80
N GLN A 133 -31.65 18.21 -17.53
CA GLN A 133 -30.33 17.91 -16.98
C GLN A 133 -30.26 16.41 -16.63
N TYR A 134 -29.09 15.78 -16.73
CA TYR A 134 -28.88 14.39 -16.31
C TYR A 134 -27.97 14.39 -15.08
N LEU A 135 -28.46 13.85 -13.95
CA LEU A 135 -27.79 13.92 -12.64
C LEU A 135 -27.72 12.54 -11.97
N PRO A 136 -26.66 12.22 -11.20
CA PRO A 136 -26.54 10.95 -10.47
C PRO A 136 -27.53 10.89 -9.29
N ILE A 137 -27.88 9.69 -8.82
CA ILE A 137 -28.61 9.55 -7.55
C ILE A 137 -27.71 9.88 -6.35
N ALA A 138 -28.33 10.20 -5.21
CA ALA A 138 -27.62 10.62 -4.00
C ALA A 138 -26.51 9.64 -3.58
N SER A 139 -26.75 8.32 -3.66
CA SER A 139 -25.74 7.31 -3.30
C SER A 139 -24.53 7.30 -4.25
N GLU A 140 -24.72 7.50 -5.56
CA GLU A 140 -23.64 7.56 -6.57
C GLU A 140 -22.99 8.95 -6.70
N ALA A 141 -23.62 10.01 -6.19
CA ALA A 141 -23.11 11.38 -6.24
C ALA A 141 -21.88 11.59 -5.34
N THR A 142 -20.88 12.31 -5.86
CA THR A 142 -19.69 12.74 -5.10
C THR A 142 -20.05 13.73 -4.00
N ALA A 143 -19.16 13.90 -3.02
CA ALA A 143 -19.32 14.91 -1.97
C ALA A 143 -19.54 16.33 -2.52
N ARG A 144 -18.89 16.69 -3.62
CA ARG A 144 -19.05 18.00 -4.29
C ARG A 144 -20.42 18.12 -4.97
N GLU A 145 -20.87 17.08 -5.68
CA GLU A 145 -22.21 17.05 -6.30
C GLU A 145 -23.31 17.15 -5.23
N ARG A 146 -23.16 16.43 -4.10
CA ARG A 146 -24.06 16.54 -2.94
C ARG A 146 -24.09 17.96 -2.35
N GLN A 147 -22.92 18.55 -2.09
CA GLN A 147 -22.80 19.94 -1.58
C GLN A 147 -23.42 21.00 -2.49
N LEU A 148 -23.52 20.73 -3.80
CA LEU A 148 -24.09 21.65 -4.80
C LEU A 148 -25.56 21.34 -5.14
N GLY A 149 -26.19 20.35 -4.51
CA GLY A 149 -27.55 19.90 -4.88
C GLY A 149 -27.64 19.33 -6.31
N LEU A 150 -26.51 18.90 -6.88
CA LEU A 150 -26.42 18.35 -8.24
C LEU A 150 -26.59 16.82 -8.25
N PHE A 151 -27.65 16.36 -7.58
CA PHE A 151 -27.99 14.94 -7.48
C PHE A 151 -29.50 14.75 -7.37
N VAL A 152 -29.93 13.52 -7.59
CA VAL A 152 -31.33 13.09 -7.54
C VAL A 152 -31.60 12.34 -6.23
N ALA A 153 -32.70 12.64 -5.54
CA ALA A 153 -33.09 11.94 -4.33
C ALA A 153 -33.38 10.45 -4.64
N ASN A 154 -32.82 9.52 -3.85
CA ASN A 154 -32.97 8.07 -4.08
C ASN A 154 -34.46 7.66 -4.19
N GLU A 155 -35.29 8.17 -3.29
CA GLU A 155 -36.74 7.96 -3.23
C GLU A 155 -37.47 8.35 -4.53
N SER A 156 -36.98 9.36 -5.26
CA SER A 156 -37.61 9.82 -6.51
C SER A 156 -37.34 8.93 -7.72
N VAL A 157 -36.38 8.00 -7.59
CA VAL A 157 -35.98 7.06 -8.63
C VAL A 157 -36.47 5.64 -8.32
N GLN A 158 -36.54 5.29 -7.04
CA GLN A 158 -36.93 3.97 -6.58
C GLN A 158 -38.39 3.67 -6.94
N LYS A 159 -38.60 2.55 -7.64
CA LYS A 159 -39.95 1.99 -7.86
C LYS A 159 -40.21 0.86 -6.88
N GLU A 160 -41.49 0.52 -6.71
CA GLU A 160 -41.87 -0.71 -6.01
C GLU A 160 -41.27 -1.95 -6.71
N ALA A 161 -40.98 -2.98 -5.92
CA ALA A 161 -40.41 -4.23 -6.43
C ALA A 161 -41.42 -4.95 -7.34
N VAL A 162 -41.02 -5.23 -8.58
CA VAL A 162 -41.90 -5.79 -9.63
C VAL A 162 -42.04 -7.31 -9.50
N ASN A 163 -41.01 -7.98 -8.96
CA ASN A 163 -40.98 -9.43 -8.81
C ASN A 163 -41.24 -9.83 -7.35
N LYS A 164 -41.86 -10.99 -7.15
CA LYS A 164 -42.07 -11.58 -5.81
C LYS A 164 -40.88 -12.46 -5.42
N LEU A 165 -40.42 -12.38 -4.17
CA LEU A 165 -39.44 -13.31 -3.63
C LEU A 165 -40.03 -14.73 -3.57
N LEU A 166 -39.30 -15.72 -4.09
CA LEU A 166 -39.69 -17.13 -3.98
C LEU A 166 -39.25 -17.71 -2.64
N ASP A 167 -40.11 -18.52 -2.02
CA ASP A 167 -39.80 -19.23 -0.78
C ASP A 167 -38.57 -20.15 -0.98
N PRO A 168 -37.49 -19.99 -0.20
CA PRO A 168 -36.30 -20.82 -0.31
C PRO A 168 -36.56 -22.33 -0.14
N ALA A 169 -37.61 -22.74 0.56
CA ALA A 169 -37.99 -24.15 0.72
C ALA A 169 -38.55 -24.76 -0.58
N THR A 170 -39.12 -23.94 -1.46
CA THR A 170 -39.74 -24.40 -2.73
C THR A 170 -38.76 -24.46 -3.90
N VAL A 171 -37.56 -23.89 -3.75
CA VAL A 171 -36.61 -23.68 -4.86
C VAL A 171 -35.27 -24.37 -4.59
N LYS A 172 -34.85 -25.26 -5.51
CA LYS A 172 -33.54 -25.97 -5.44
C LYS A 172 -32.31 -25.07 -5.28
N ARG A 173 -32.42 -23.78 -5.61
CA ARG A 173 -31.37 -22.77 -5.53
C ARG A 173 -31.99 -21.40 -5.21
N ALA A 174 -32.23 -21.15 -3.92
CA ALA A 174 -32.86 -19.92 -3.43
C ALA A 174 -32.02 -18.65 -3.67
N SER A 175 -30.68 -18.78 -3.74
CA SER A 175 -29.79 -17.69 -4.13
C SER A 175 -28.59 -18.14 -4.96
N VAL A 176 -27.99 -17.16 -5.64
CA VAL A 176 -26.79 -17.28 -6.47
C VAL A 176 -25.87 -16.12 -6.13
N ARG A 177 -24.56 -16.37 -6.04
CA ARG A 177 -23.58 -15.30 -5.95
C ARG A 177 -23.25 -14.80 -7.36
N ASP A 178 -23.43 -13.52 -7.63
CA ASP A 178 -23.01 -12.91 -8.89
C ASP A 178 -21.48 -12.97 -8.99
N PHE A 179 -20.97 -13.50 -10.11
CA PHE A 179 -19.54 -13.59 -10.36
C PHE A 179 -18.90 -12.21 -10.61
N ASN A 180 -19.64 -11.29 -11.22
CA ASN A 180 -19.10 -9.98 -11.61
C ASN A 180 -19.03 -9.00 -10.44
N THR A 181 -20.06 -8.97 -9.59
CA THR A 181 -20.15 -8.03 -8.46
C THR A 181 -19.89 -8.66 -7.10
N GLY A 182 -19.86 -9.99 -6.99
CA GLY A 182 -19.72 -10.71 -5.72
C GLY A 182 -20.96 -10.69 -4.81
N ARG A 183 -22.00 -9.94 -5.20
CA ARG A 183 -23.30 -9.77 -4.49
C ARG A 183 -24.09 -11.08 -4.41
N THR A 184 -25.00 -11.18 -3.45
CA THR A 184 -25.95 -12.30 -3.36
C THR A 184 -27.27 -11.91 -4.04
N LEU A 185 -27.65 -12.70 -5.05
CA LEU A 185 -28.90 -12.54 -5.79
C LEU A 185 -29.91 -13.62 -5.34
N PHE A 186 -31.15 -13.21 -5.12
CA PHE A 186 -32.24 -14.04 -4.60
C PHE A 186 -33.19 -14.46 -5.72
N ALA A 187 -33.70 -15.69 -5.65
CA ALA A 187 -34.66 -16.21 -6.62
C ALA A 187 -36.00 -15.48 -6.48
N THR A 188 -36.42 -14.80 -7.55
CA THR A 188 -37.68 -14.08 -7.64
C THR A 188 -38.51 -14.60 -8.80
N GLU A 189 -39.81 -14.30 -8.79
CA GLU A 189 -40.76 -14.63 -9.85
C GLU A 189 -41.39 -13.35 -10.41
N THR A 190 -41.34 -13.19 -11.73
CA THR A 190 -42.02 -12.10 -12.45
C THR A 190 -43.53 -12.35 -12.51
N ALA A 191 -44.32 -11.34 -12.89
CA ALA A 191 -45.75 -11.52 -13.16
C ALA A 191 -46.08 -12.61 -14.22
N ASP A 192 -45.13 -12.92 -15.11
CA ASP A 192 -45.24 -13.98 -16.13
C ASP A 192 -44.92 -15.39 -15.58
N GLY A 193 -44.59 -15.55 -14.29
CA GLY A 193 -44.10 -16.82 -13.73
C GLY A 193 -42.66 -17.18 -14.12
N LYS A 194 -41.87 -16.22 -14.63
CA LYS A 194 -40.45 -16.46 -14.99
C LYS A 194 -39.57 -16.22 -13.78
N ARG A 195 -38.61 -17.11 -13.54
CA ARG A 195 -37.63 -16.95 -12.46
C ARG A 195 -36.49 -16.02 -12.89
N GLU A 196 -36.28 -14.95 -12.12
CA GLU A 196 -35.12 -14.05 -12.24
C GLU A 196 -34.37 -13.99 -10.90
N TYR A 197 -33.04 -13.77 -10.93
CA TYR A 197 -32.24 -13.59 -9.72
C TYR A 197 -31.93 -12.10 -9.52
N LEU A 198 -32.42 -11.51 -8.43
CA LEU A 198 -32.33 -10.07 -8.15
C LEU A 198 -31.56 -9.78 -6.86
N PRO A 199 -30.82 -8.66 -6.77
CA PRO A 199 -30.18 -8.23 -5.53
C PRO A 199 -31.23 -7.78 -4.50
N LYS A 200 -30.81 -7.68 -3.24
CA LYS A 200 -31.61 -6.97 -2.24
C LYS A 200 -31.55 -5.45 -2.46
N GLU A 201 -32.52 -4.73 -1.92
CA GLU A 201 -32.72 -3.28 -2.07
C GLU A 201 -31.45 -2.47 -1.76
N SER A 202 -30.78 -2.72 -0.64
CA SER A 202 -29.56 -1.98 -0.26
C SER A 202 -28.29 -2.37 -1.05
N GLU A 203 -28.33 -3.45 -1.83
CA GLU A 203 -27.26 -3.86 -2.76
C GLU A 203 -27.59 -3.57 -4.23
N ALA A 204 -28.79 -3.04 -4.53
CA ALA A 204 -29.24 -2.73 -5.87
C ALA A 204 -28.58 -1.45 -6.41
N THR A 205 -28.18 -1.49 -7.68
CA THR A 205 -27.70 -0.33 -8.43
C THR A 205 -28.84 0.65 -8.71
N ALA A 206 -28.50 1.90 -9.01
CA ALA A 206 -29.49 2.92 -9.37
C ALA A 206 -30.42 2.48 -10.52
N LEU A 207 -29.89 1.74 -11.50
CA LEU A 207 -30.66 1.20 -12.62
C LEU A 207 -31.63 0.09 -12.16
N GLU A 208 -31.17 -0.85 -11.33
CA GLU A 208 -32.00 -1.92 -10.74
C GLU A 208 -33.16 -1.31 -9.91
N LEU A 209 -32.88 -0.32 -9.05
CA LEU A 209 -33.89 0.43 -8.29
C LEU A 209 -34.92 1.15 -9.19
N SER A 210 -34.46 1.80 -10.26
CA SER A 210 -35.33 2.53 -11.21
C SER A 210 -36.24 1.63 -12.06
N GLN A 211 -35.96 0.33 -12.07
CA GLN A 211 -36.73 -0.69 -12.77
C GLN A 211 -37.58 -1.54 -11.81
N GLY A 212 -37.50 -1.33 -10.50
CA GLY A 212 -38.12 -2.21 -9.50
C GLY A 212 -37.53 -3.62 -9.49
N LYS A 213 -36.27 -3.77 -9.96
CA LYS A 213 -35.55 -5.05 -10.09
C LYS A 213 -34.66 -5.31 -8.88
N PHE A 214 -35.29 -5.36 -7.71
CA PHE A 214 -34.67 -5.71 -6.43
C PHE A 214 -35.66 -6.48 -5.57
N VAL A 215 -35.17 -7.06 -4.47
CA VAL A 215 -36.02 -7.62 -3.40
C VAL A 215 -35.97 -6.68 -2.19
N PRO A 216 -37.10 -6.25 -1.62
CA PRO A 216 -37.09 -5.40 -0.42
C PRO A 216 -36.32 -6.06 0.72
N ASP A 217 -35.44 -5.31 1.39
CA ASP A 217 -34.54 -5.86 2.41
C ASP A 217 -35.32 -6.59 3.53
N ALA A 218 -36.49 -6.06 3.91
CA ALA A 218 -37.37 -6.63 4.92
C ALA A 218 -38.00 -8.01 4.54
N GLN A 219 -37.98 -8.40 3.26
CA GLN A 219 -38.41 -9.74 2.83
C GLN A 219 -37.27 -10.77 2.89
N VAL A 220 -36.02 -10.32 2.85
CA VAL A 220 -34.82 -11.16 2.81
C VAL A 220 -34.21 -11.32 4.20
N GLU A 221 -34.16 -10.23 4.97
CA GLU A 221 -33.42 -10.14 6.23
C GLU A 221 -34.40 -10.06 7.42
N VAL A 222 -34.73 -11.21 7.99
CA VAL A 222 -35.46 -11.28 9.27
C VAL A 222 -34.47 -10.97 10.41
N PRO A 223 -34.87 -10.25 11.48
CA PRO A 223 -34.00 -9.99 12.62
C PRO A 223 -33.36 -11.27 13.18
N SER A 224 -32.08 -11.16 13.55
CA SER A 224 -31.30 -12.31 14.03
C SER A 224 -31.96 -12.99 15.24
N VAL A 225 -32.17 -14.30 15.12
CA VAL A 225 -32.61 -15.20 16.20
C VAL A 225 -31.45 -15.52 17.17
N GLY A 226 -30.21 -15.26 16.72
CA GLY A 226 -28.97 -15.54 17.46
C GLY A 226 -28.74 -14.58 18.62
N ASN A 227 -29.31 -14.89 19.77
CA ASN A 227 -28.96 -14.24 21.03
C ASN A 227 -27.51 -14.55 21.44
N GLU A 228 -26.92 -13.60 22.19
CA GLU A 228 -25.55 -13.56 22.74
C GLU A 228 -24.51 -14.51 22.11
N VAL A 229 -23.61 -13.93 21.30
CA VAL A 229 -22.37 -14.60 20.86
C VAL A 229 -21.57 -15.05 22.08
N LEU A 230 -21.35 -16.36 22.19
CA LEU A 230 -20.59 -16.98 23.26
C LEU A 230 -19.09 -16.83 23.00
N ASN A 231 -18.31 -16.72 24.08
CA ASN A 231 -16.86 -16.79 24.02
C ASN A 231 -16.38 -18.25 23.84
N LYS A 232 -16.69 -18.82 22.67
CA LYS A 232 -16.25 -20.14 22.19
C LYS A 232 -15.70 -19.99 20.78
N ARG A 233 -14.68 -20.76 20.43
CA ARG A 233 -14.09 -20.73 19.08
C ARG A 233 -15.13 -21.05 18.01
N PRO A 234 -15.09 -20.38 16.84
CA PRO A 234 -15.96 -20.72 15.74
C PRO A 234 -15.67 -22.12 15.20
N LEU A 235 -16.72 -22.79 14.71
CA LEU A 235 -16.63 -24.04 13.96
C LEU A 235 -16.48 -23.72 12.47
N PHE A 236 -15.50 -24.30 11.78
CA PHE A 236 -15.39 -24.13 10.33
C PHE A 236 -16.31 -25.11 9.60
N GLU A 237 -17.26 -24.59 8.81
CA GLU A 237 -18.11 -25.39 7.93
C GLU A 237 -17.44 -25.58 6.56
N PHE A 238 -17.03 -26.82 6.26
CA PHE A 238 -16.35 -27.13 4.99
C PHE A 238 -17.22 -26.93 3.75
N ASN A 239 -18.53 -27.17 3.84
CA ASN A 239 -19.45 -27.07 2.71
C ASN A 239 -19.70 -25.60 2.29
N GLY A 240 -19.85 -24.70 3.26
CA GLY A 240 -19.96 -23.25 3.03
C GLY A 240 -18.61 -22.51 3.00
N GLN A 241 -17.50 -23.19 3.31
CA GLN A 241 -16.16 -22.64 3.51
C GLN A 241 -16.09 -21.43 4.47
N ARG A 242 -16.95 -21.42 5.48
CA ARG A 242 -17.25 -20.27 6.35
C ARG A 242 -17.17 -20.63 7.84
N ASN A 243 -17.06 -19.61 8.69
CA ASN A 243 -17.06 -19.78 10.14
C ASN A 243 -18.49 -19.70 10.70
N LEU A 244 -18.83 -20.65 11.57
CA LEU A 244 -20.05 -20.66 12.37
C LEU A 244 -19.70 -20.30 13.82
N PHE A 245 -20.40 -19.32 14.37
CA PHE A 245 -20.16 -18.74 15.69
C PHE A 245 -21.13 -19.34 16.71
N ALA A 246 -20.60 -19.71 17.88
CA ALA A 246 -21.42 -20.22 18.96
C ALA A 246 -22.33 -19.12 19.50
N THR A 247 -23.64 -19.31 19.43
CA THR A 247 -24.67 -18.45 20.02
C THR A 247 -25.41 -19.19 21.12
N LYS A 248 -26.09 -18.44 21.99
CA LYS A 248 -27.01 -19.03 22.98
C LYS A 248 -28.43 -18.91 22.47
N ALA A 249 -29.04 -20.04 22.11
CA ALA A 249 -30.44 -20.08 21.68
C ALA A 249 -31.40 -19.75 22.84
N ALA A 250 -32.67 -19.50 22.52
CA ALA A 250 -33.69 -19.10 23.51
C ALA A 250 -33.97 -20.18 24.57
N ASP A 251 -33.74 -21.46 24.23
CA ASP A 251 -33.81 -22.60 25.15
C ASP A 251 -32.55 -22.78 26.02
N GLY A 252 -31.53 -21.92 25.83
CA GLY A 252 -30.24 -21.98 26.50
C GLY A 252 -29.22 -22.92 25.86
N SER A 253 -29.57 -23.63 24.78
CA SER A 253 -28.64 -24.48 24.03
C SER A 253 -27.56 -23.67 23.29
N THR A 254 -26.46 -24.32 22.91
CA THR A 254 -25.45 -23.70 22.02
C THR A 254 -25.75 -24.06 20.58
N GLU A 255 -26.13 -23.05 19.79
CA GLU A 255 -26.25 -23.16 18.34
C GLU A 255 -24.97 -22.62 17.67
N TYR A 256 -24.69 -23.01 16.43
CA TYR A 256 -23.57 -22.49 15.64
C TYR A 256 -24.11 -21.82 14.37
N LEU A 257 -24.05 -20.48 14.32
CA LEU A 257 -24.66 -19.66 13.26
C LEU A 257 -23.59 -18.91 12.45
N PRO A 258 -23.73 -18.78 11.12
CA PRO A 258 -22.80 -17.98 10.30
C PRO A 258 -22.90 -16.50 10.65
N LYS A 259 -21.90 -15.70 10.27
CA LYS A 259 -22.02 -14.24 10.27
C LYS A 259 -22.98 -13.76 9.17
N LYS A 260 -23.58 -12.58 9.32
CA LYS A 260 -24.58 -12.04 8.38
C LYS A 260 -24.04 -11.97 6.95
N SER A 261 -22.78 -11.59 6.76
CA SER A 261 -22.16 -11.56 5.41
C SER A 261 -22.00 -12.93 4.74
N ASP A 262 -22.00 -14.01 5.52
CA ASP A 262 -21.73 -15.39 5.06
C ASP A 262 -22.99 -16.27 5.11
N ALA A 263 -24.12 -15.70 5.53
CA ALA A 263 -25.40 -16.37 5.61
C ALA A 263 -25.99 -16.58 4.19
N ASN A 264 -26.54 -17.76 3.95
CA ASN A 264 -27.29 -18.05 2.72
C ASN A 264 -28.72 -17.51 2.82
N ALA A 265 -29.49 -17.56 1.73
CA ALA A 265 -30.84 -17.01 1.71
C ALA A 265 -31.80 -17.63 2.73
N PHE A 266 -31.67 -18.93 3.01
CA PHE A 266 -32.49 -19.62 4.01
C PHE A 266 -32.13 -19.16 5.43
N GLU A 267 -30.85 -18.97 5.72
CA GLU A 267 -30.37 -18.46 7.00
C GLU A 267 -30.76 -16.99 7.23
N LEU A 268 -30.72 -16.14 6.19
CA LEU A 268 -31.18 -14.74 6.27
C LEU A 268 -32.69 -14.64 6.52
N ILE A 269 -33.49 -15.40 5.77
CA ILE A 269 -34.96 -15.43 5.88
C ILE A 269 -35.41 -16.05 7.22
N GLN A 270 -34.61 -16.94 7.82
CA GLN A 270 -34.88 -17.48 9.15
C GLN A 270 -34.25 -16.67 10.30
N GLY A 271 -33.50 -15.59 10.02
CA GLY A 271 -32.72 -14.88 11.04
C GLY A 271 -31.61 -15.72 11.69
N ARG A 272 -31.24 -16.87 11.11
CA ARG A 272 -30.24 -17.82 11.64
C ARG A 272 -28.82 -17.40 11.24
N TYR A 273 -28.44 -16.21 11.67
CA TYR A 273 -27.12 -15.62 11.49
C TYR A 273 -26.75 -14.74 12.69
N VAL A 274 -25.48 -14.37 12.81
CA VAL A 274 -24.95 -13.42 13.80
C VAL A 274 -24.61 -12.10 13.12
N ASN A 275 -25.03 -10.95 13.67
CA ASN A 275 -24.58 -9.66 13.12
C ASN A 275 -23.08 -9.48 13.32
N ASP A 276 -22.36 -9.18 12.23
CA ASP A 276 -20.90 -9.15 12.14
C ASP A 276 -20.23 -8.32 13.26
N GLY A 277 -20.83 -7.20 13.64
CA GLY A 277 -20.33 -6.31 14.71
C GLY A 277 -20.27 -6.94 16.11
N TYR A 278 -21.10 -7.95 16.42
CA TYR A 278 -21.06 -8.64 17.71
C TYR A 278 -19.94 -9.67 17.83
N ILE A 279 -19.44 -10.17 16.69
CA ILE A 279 -18.46 -11.25 16.65
C ILE A 279 -17.12 -10.79 17.21
N GLY A 280 -16.64 -9.63 16.74
CA GLY A 280 -15.37 -9.04 17.18
C GLY A 280 -15.34 -8.55 18.64
N LEU A 281 -16.46 -8.62 19.36
CA LEU A 281 -16.57 -8.26 20.77
C LEU A 281 -16.53 -9.46 21.73
N LYS A 282 -16.88 -10.67 21.27
CA LYS A 282 -17.06 -11.84 22.15
C LYS A 282 -16.47 -13.15 21.63
N ALA A 283 -16.35 -13.36 20.31
CA ALA A 283 -15.81 -14.60 19.78
C ALA A 283 -14.27 -14.56 19.75
N PRO A 284 -13.57 -15.60 20.24
CA PRO A 284 -12.13 -15.75 20.08
C PRO A 284 -11.83 -16.17 18.63
N LEU A 285 -11.70 -15.17 17.77
CA LEU A 285 -11.33 -15.31 16.36
C LEU A 285 -9.83 -15.66 16.25
N GLY A 286 -9.53 -16.91 15.90
CA GLY A 286 -8.16 -17.41 15.87
C GLY A 286 -7.59 -17.68 17.27
N ALA A 287 -6.27 -17.59 17.40
CA ALA A 287 -5.63 -17.72 18.71
C ALA A 287 -5.91 -16.46 19.58
N GLU A 288 -6.33 -16.65 20.84
CA GLU A 288 -6.64 -15.62 21.87
C GLU A 288 -5.45 -14.74 22.31
N ASN A 289 -4.42 -14.70 21.49
CA ASN A 289 -3.05 -14.43 21.83
C ASN A 289 -2.64 -13.09 21.22
N ALA A 290 -1.95 -12.25 21.98
CA ALA A 290 -1.44 -11.00 21.44
C ALA A 290 -0.48 -11.29 20.27
N MET A 291 -0.64 -10.55 19.17
CA MET A 291 0.34 -10.58 18.10
C MET A 291 1.65 -9.97 18.58
N SER A 292 2.74 -10.70 18.35
CA SER A 292 4.09 -10.28 18.71
C SER A 292 4.58 -9.21 17.75
N ASN A 293 5.41 -8.29 18.25
CA ASN A 293 6.09 -7.30 17.40
C ASN A 293 7.18 -7.90 16.49
N ARG A 294 7.39 -9.23 16.50
CA ARG A 294 8.41 -9.88 15.66
C ARG A 294 8.10 -9.70 14.17
N LYS A 295 9.14 -9.66 13.34
CA LYS A 295 8.98 -9.59 11.87
C LYS A 295 8.19 -10.83 11.37
N PRO A 296 7.32 -10.67 10.35
CA PRO A 296 6.63 -11.81 9.75
C PRO A 296 7.65 -12.72 9.07
N ARG A 297 7.32 -13.98 8.89
CA ARG A 297 8.13 -14.96 8.18
C ARG A 297 7.41 -15.44 6.94
N TYR A 298 8.16 -15.85 5.92
CA TYR A 298 7.59 -16.52 4.76
C TYR A 298 7.64 -18.04 4.98
N ASP A 299 6.47 -18.68 4.91
CA ASP A 299 6.29 -20.13 4.98
C ASP A 299 6.49 -20.72 3.59
N ILE A 300 7.76 -21.03 3.26
CA ILE A 300 8.19 -21.53 1.95
C ILE A 300 7.40 -22.77 1.53
N GLY A 301 7.08 -23.66 2.48
CA GLY A 301 6.35 -24.90 2.21
C GLY A 301 4.89 -24.71 1.78
N LYS A 302 4.33 -23.50 1.98
CA LYS A 302 2.95 -23.14 1.64
C LYS A 302 2.81 -21.81 0.90
N GLY A 303 3.93 -21.21 0.46
CA GLY A 303 3.95 -20.03 -0.41
C GLY A 303 3.37 -18.73 0.18
N ARG A 304 3.34 -18.56 1.50
CA ARG A 304 2.53 -17.53 2.18
C ARG A 304 3.23 -16.85 3.36
N THR A 305 2.69 -15.73 3.84
CA THR A 305 3.25 -15.00 5.00
C THR A 305 2.59 -15.45 6.31
N VAL A 306 3.40 -15.70 7.33
CA VAL A 306 2.98 -16.07 8.68
C VAL A 306 3.47 -15.05 9.71
N TYR A 307 2.63 -14.71 10.68
CA TYR A 307 2.85 -13.66 11.67
C TYR A 307 3.03 -14.27 13.06
N GLY A 308 3.91 -13.68 13.87
CA GLY A 308 4.23 -14.18 15.20
C GLY A 308 3.16 -13.81 16.22
N VAL A 309 2.71 -14.79 17.00
CA VAL A 309 1.60 -14.71 17.97
C VAL A 309 2.07 -15.33 19.30
N GLU A 310 1.91 -14.63 20.42
CA GLU A 310 2.41 -15.07 21.74
C GLU A 310 1.37 -15.90 22.50
N THR A 311 1.64 -17.19 22.72
CA THR A 311 0.75 -18.05 23.50
C THR A 311 0.58 -17.56 24.94
N LYS A 312 -0.46 -18.04 25.63
CA LYS A 312 -0.64 -17.86 27.08
C LYS A 312 0.59 -18.29 27.92
N GLU A 313 1.46 -19.12 27.35
CA GLU A 313 2.74 -19.58 27.91
C GLU A 313 3.93 -18.65 27.57
N GLY A 314 3.70 -17.51 26.91
CA GLY A 314 4.72 -16.56 26.45
C GLY A 314 5.50 -17.01 25.21
N LYS A 315 5.14 -18.12 24.58
CA LYS A 315 5.88 -18.68 23.43
C LYS A 315 5.36 -18.12 22.11
N THR A 316 6.24 -17.57 21.27
CA THR A 316 5.83 -17.13 19.92
C THR A 316 5.61 -18.32 18.99
N VAL A 317 4.40 -18.44 18.45
CA VAL A 317 4.01 -19.35 17.36
C VAL A 317 3.75 -18.52 16.10
N TYR A 318 4.07 -19.04 14.92
CA TYR A 318 3.79 -18.36 13.66
C TYR A 318 2.51 -18.92 13.02
N LEU A 319 1.54 -18.05 12.76
CA LEU A 319 0.24 -18.42 12.18
C LEU A 319 -0.04 -17.60 10.89
N PRO A 320 -0.71 -18.18 9.89
CA PRO A 320 -1.13 -17.45 8.68
C PRO A 320 -2.28 -16.47 8.96
N ARG A 321 -2.52 -15.57 8.00
CA ARG A 321 -3.81 -14.86 7.84
C ARG A 321 -4.97 -15.85 7.67
N GLU A 322 -6.20 -15.39 7.85
CA GLU A 322 -7.40 -16.21 7.66
C GLU A 322 -7.60 -16.57 6.19
N SER A 323 -7.40 -15.61 5.29
CA SER A 323 -7.38 -15.82 3.84
C SER A 323 -6.30 -16.82 3.40
N ASP A 324 -5.10 -16.73 3.99
CA ASP A 324 -3.96 -17.61 3.71
C ASP A 324 -4.06 -18.99 4.38
N ALA A 325 -5.01 -19.20 5.30
CA ALA A 325 -5.13 -20.43 6.08
C ALA A 325 -5.80 -21.56 5.31
N SER A 326 -5.21 -22.76 5.39
CA SER A 326 -5.84 -23.98 4.86
C SER A 326 -7.09 -24.36 5.67
N GLY A 327 -8.02 -25.13 5.09
CA GLY A 327 -9.24 -25.54 5.78
C GLY A 327 -8.99 -26.29 7.10
N LEU A 328 -7.89 -27.05 7.20
CA LEU A 328 -7.46 -27.71 8.45
C LEU A 328 -6.92 -26.73 9.51
N GLU A 329 -6.31 -25.63 9.09
CA GLU A 329 -5.85 -24.57 10.01
C GLU A 329 -7.02 -23.73 10.49
N ARG A 330 -7.97 -23.38 9.59
CA ARG A 330 -9.24 -22.74 9.95
C ARG A 330 -10.05 -23.58 10.92
N ALA A 331 -10.26 -24.86 10.63
CA ALA A 331 -10.97 -25.79 11.52
C ALA A 331 -10.29 -26.00 12.90
N ARG A 332 -8.99 -25.69 13.05
CA ARG A 332 -8.26 -25.77 14.32
C ARG A 332 -8.09 -24.41 15.02
N GLY A 333 -8.54 -23.30 14.41
CA GLY A 333 -8.27 -21.94 14.89
C GLY A 333 -6.79 -21.55 14.83
N LEU A 334 -6.01 -22.16 13.93
CA LEU A 334 -4.57 -21.93 13.73
C LEU A 334 -4.34 -20.86 12.66
N PHE A 335 -5.01 -19.72 12.81
CA PHE A 335 -4.92 -18.57 11.92
C PHE A 335 -5.14 -17.28 12.72
N ILE A 336 -4.96 -16.14 12.04
CA ILE A 336 -5.16 -14.80 12.59
C ILE A 336 -6.13 -14.05 11.67
N PRO A 337 -7.18 -13.40 12.18
CA PRO A 337 -8.09 -12.60 11.37
C PRO A 337 -7.36 -11.51 10.59
N ASP A 338 -7.73 -11.36 9.32
CA ASP A 338 -7.02 -10.46 8.40
C ASP A 338 -7.04 -9.00 8.88
N ASP A 339 -8.17 -8.56 9.45
CA ASP A 339 -8.35 -7.23 10.03
C ASP A 339 -7.50 -7.01 11.30
N ALA A 340 -7.23 -8.06 12.07
CA ALA A 340 -6.31 -8.02 13.21
C ALA A 340 -4.85 -7.91 12.71
N VAL A 341 -4.50 -8.63 11.63
CA VAL A 341 -3.20 -8.51 10.98
C VAL A 341 -2.98 -7.11 10.42
N ASP A 342 -3.95 -6.55 9.69
CA ASP A 342 -3.83 -5.23 9.08
C ASP A 342 -3.81 -4.10 10.13
N ARG A 343 -4.59 -4.20 11.20
CA ARG A 343 -4.52 -3.27 12.35
C ARG A 343 -3.16 -3.30 13.02
N HIS A 344 -2.57 -4.48 13.22
CA HIS A 344 -1.25 -4.64 13.84
C HIS A 344 -0.10 -4.21 12.93
N GLU A 345 -0.09 -4.61 11.66
CA GLU A 345 0.89 -4.17 10.67
C GLU A 345 0.84 -2.65 10.48
N SER A 346 -0.36 -2.05 10.47
CA SER A 346 -0.52 -0.59 10.46
C SER A 346 0.08 0.05 11.72
N LYS A 347 -0.14 -0.52 12.91
CA LYS A 347 0.49 -0.05 14.17
C LYS A 347 2.00 -0.23 14.15
N ARG A 348 2.53 -1.36 13.66
CA ARG A 348 3.98 -1.61 13.57
C ARG A 348 4.65 -0.67 12.57
N ARG A 349 4.04 -0.42 11.41
CA ARG A 349 4.50 0.56 10.42
C ARG A 349 4.42 2.00 10.95
N ARG A 350 3.43 2.34 11.78
CA ARG A 350 3.37 3.63 12.48
C ARG A 350 4.46 3.76 13.55
N LYS A 351 4.71 2.70 14.34
CA LYS A 351 5.79 2.67 15.34
C LYS A 351 7.18 2.72 14.70
N SER A 352 7.45 1.95 13.65
CA SER A 352 8.73 2.05 12.94
C SER A 352 8.95 3.46 12.36
N ARG A 353 7.90 4.11 11.85
CA ARG A 353 7.92 5.53 11.43
C ARG A 353 8.05 6.52 12.61
N GLN A 354 7.79 6.12 13.85
CA GLN A 354 8.06 6.93 15.05
C GLN A 354 9.47 6.69 15.60
N ASP A 355 10.00 5.47 15.47
CA ASP A 355 11.40 5.15 15.78
C ASP A 355 12.35 5.76 14.74
N ASP A 356 11.89 5.97 13.50
CA ASP A 356 12.43 6.91 12.50
C ASP A 356 12.27 8.40 12.95
N SER A 357 12.32 8.69 14.25
CA SER A 357 12.16 10.03 14.82
C SER A 357 13.17 11.03 14.26
N ALA A 358 14.40 10.58 13.96
CA ALA A 358 15.41 11.40 13.27
C ALA A 358 14.99 11.77 11.84
N THR A 359 14.37 10.84 11.11
CA THR A 359 13.92 11.03 9.72
C THR A 359 12.65 11.89 9.67
N VAL A 360 11.69 11.67 10.58
CA VAL A 360 10.48 12.49 10.69
C VAL A 360 10.79 13.87 11.29
N ALA A 361 11.79 13.98 12.17
CA ALA A 361 12.31 15.29 12.60
C ALA A 361 13.03 16.00 11.45
N ARG A 362 13.84 15.30 10.64
CA ARG A 362 14.41 15.87 9.40
C ARG A 362 13.31 16.34 8.44
N TYR A 363 12.31 15.53 8.13
CA TYR A 363 11.20 15.96 7.27
C TYR A 363 10.33 17.07 7.88
N ARG A 364 10.23 17.17 9.21
CA ARG A 364 9.59 18.31 9.87
C ARG A 364 10.46 19.55 9.92
N ALA A 365 11.77 19.42 9.99
CA ALA A 365 12.73 20.52 9.88
C ALA A 365 12.70 21.04 8.43
N LEU A 366 12.97 20.18 7.45
CA LEU A 366 12.88 20.51 6.02
C LEU A 366 11.53 21.15 5.65
N ARG A 367 10.40 20.61 6.12
CA ARG A 367 9.08 21.22 5.87
C ARG A 367 8.83 22.48 6.69
N ALA A 368 9.49 22.66 7.84
CA ALA A 368 9.43 23.91 8.58
C ALA A 368 10.30 24.98 7.92
N ASP A 369 11.43 24.62 7.30
CA ASP A 369 12.28 25.48 6.49
C ASP A 369 11.57 25.84 5.18
N GLU A 370 10.94 24.88 4.50
CA GLU A 370 10.05 25.05 3.32
C GLU A 370 8.87 26.00 3.62
N LEU A 371 8.31 25.95 4.84
CA LEU A 371 7.24 26.86 5.30
C LEU A 371 7.76 28.17 5.93
N ALA A 372 9.05 28.25 6.27
CA ALA A 372 9.71 29.45 6.82
C ALA A 372 10.53 30.21 5.77
N GLY A 373 10.70 29.67 4.55
CA GLY A 373 11.37 30.24 3.38
C GLY A 373 10.72 31.50 2.80
N GLY A 374 9.96 32.24 3.61
CA GLY A 374 9.45 33.59 3.36
C GLY A 374 10.08 34.65 4.29
N ALA A 375 11.25 34.38 4.88
CA ALA A 375 12.04 35.38 5.59
C ALA A 375 13.55 35.07 5.56
N THR A 376 14.33 36.06 5.16
CA THR A 376 15.80 36.04 5.07
C THR A 376 16.49 35.64 6.39
N GLY A 377 17.43 34.70 6.32
CA GLY A 377 18.20 34.27 7.49
C GLY A 377 19.38 33.37 7.12
N SER A 378 20.56 33.97 6.92
CA SER A 378 21.79 33.26 6.53
C SER A 378 22.20 32.17 7.54
N SER A 379 22.27 30.93 7.07
CA SER A 379 23.16 29.87 7.58
C SER A 379 23.53 28.98 6.40
N GLY A 380 24.83 28.95 6.04
CA GLY A 380 25.30 28.41 4.77
C GLY A 380 25.19 26.90 4.59
N ASP A 381 25.61 26.46 3.40
CA ASP A 381 25.63 25.07 2.91
C ASP A 381 24.31 24.56 2.28
N SER A 382 23.56 25.46 1.62
CA SER A 382 22.58 25.09 0.61
C SER A 382 23.19 25.21 -0.79
N THR A 383 23.49 24.07 -1.42
CA THR A 383 23.70 24.02 -2.88
C THR A 383 22.45 24.58 -3.58
N PRO A 384 22.56 25.50 -4.56
CA PRO A 384 21.39 26.02 -5.26
C PRO A 384 20.60 24.89 -5.93
N GLU A 385 19.28 25.04 -6.04
CA GLU A 385 18.46 24.07 -6.77
C GLU A 385 18.90 24.01 -8.24
N PRO A 386 18.97 22.81 -8.85
CA PRO A 386 19.41 22.67 -10.23
C PRO A 386 18.41 23.30 -11.20
N VAL A 387 18.91 24.04 -12.17
CA VAL A 387 18.10 24.69 -13.19
C VAL A 387 17.83 23.69 -14.31
N SER A 388 16.56 23.38 -14.57
CA SER A 388 16.17 22.36 -15.56
C SER A 388 16.15 22.87 -17.01
N GLN A 389 16.04 24.18 -17.23
CA GLN A 389 15.99 24.80 -18.55
C GLN A 389 16.70 26.16 -18.60
N ALA A 390 17.40 26.40 -19.71
CA ALA A 390 17.95 27.70 -20.06
C ALA A 390 16.85 28.67 -20.54
N SER A 391 17.16 29.98 -20.61
CA SER A 391 16.22 31.02 -21.02
C SER A 391 15.74 30.92 -22.47
N ASP A 392 16.46 30.18 -23.32
CA ASP A 392 16.08 29.85 -24.70
C ASP A 392 15.19 28.59 -24.81
N GLY A 393 14.95 27.90 -23.69
CA GLY A 393 14.17 26.67 -23.61
C GLY A 393 14.99 25.38 -23.65
N THR A 394 16.33 25.45 -23.84
CA THR A 394 17.22 24.28 -23.86
C THR A 394 17.15 23.54 -22.53
N ALA A 395 16.90 22.22 -22.58
CA ALA A 395 16.88 21.38 -21.39
C ALA A 395 18.32 21.15 -20.88
N LEU A 396 18.55 21.42 -19.61
CA LEU A 396 19.86 21.30 -18.97
C LEU A 396 19.89 20.06 -18.09
N TRP A 397 20.99 19.29 -18.18
CA TRP A 397 21.18 18.17 -17.29
C TRP A 397 21.53 18.68 -15.88
N ASP A 398 20.83 18.16 -14.87
CA ASP A 398 20.96 18.53 -13.45
C ASP A 398 22.19 17.89 -12.75
N GLY A 399 22.89 17.00 -13.47
CA GLY A 399 24.05 16.25 -12.97
C GLY A 399 23.71 14.90 -12.31
N PHE A 400 22.44 14.52 -12.16
CA PHE A 400 22.04 13.29 -11.46
C PHE A 400 20.82 12.56 -12.03
N SER A 401 20.01 13.20 -12.86
CA SER A 401 18.89 12.60 -13.59
C SER A 401 19.41 11.55 -14.58
N HIS A 402 18.64 10.47 -14.74
CA HIS A 402 19.05 9.34 -15.56
C HIS A 402 18.86 9.66 -17.06
N PRO A 403 19.92 9.55 -17.89
CA PRO A 403 19.81 9.82 -19.33
C PRO A 403 18.91 8.83 -20.06
N GLN A 404 18.21 9.30 -21.08
CA GLN A 404 17.35 8.45 -21.90
C GLN A 404 18.21 7.64 -22.88
N VAL A 405 17.96 6.33 -22.92
CA VAL A 405 18.65 5.36 -23.78
C VAL A 405 17.60 4.68 -24.64
N SER A 406 17.88 4.48 -25.93
CA SER A 406 16.91 3.91 -26.88
C SER A 406 16.46 2.50 -26.47
N GLU A 407 15.22 2.13 -26.79
CA GLU A 407 14.73 0.77 -26.55
C GLU A 407 15.63 -0.30 -27.19
N GLU A 408 16.25 0.00 -28.33
CA GLU A 408 17.15 -0.93 -29.02
C GLU A 408 18.43 -1.17 -28.22
N LYS A 409 19.08 -0.10 -27.75
CA LYS A 409 20.29 -0.16 -26.93
C LYS A 409 20.02 -0.78 -25.55
N GLN A 410 18.86 -0.49 -24.97
CA GLN A 410 18.36 -1.19 -23.78
C GLN A 410 18.23 -2.70 -24.05
N ARG A 411 17.49 -3.11 -25.09
CA ARG A 411 17.31 -4.54 -25.45
C ARG A 411 18.63 -5.26 -25.71
N GLN A 412 19.57 -4.63 -26.42
CA GLN A 412 20.92 -5.16 -26.66
C GLN A 412 21.71 -5.37 -25.35
N THR A 413 21.54 -4.48 -24.38
CA THR A 413 22.17 -4.57 -23.06
C THR A 413 21.52 -5.69 -22.23
N LEU A 414 20.19 -5.73 -22.16
CA LEU A 414 19.44 -6.74 -21.40
C LEU A 414 19.63 -8.16 -21.97
N ALA A 415 19.81 -8.31 -23.28
CA ALA A 415 20.06 -9.61 -23.93
C ALA A 415 21.37 -10.28 -23.48
N LYS A 416 22.35 -9.52 -22.98
CA LYS A 416 23.62 -10.03 -22.43
C LYS A 416 23.47 -10.54 -20.99
N LEU A 417 22.36 -10.23 -20.32
CA LEU A 417 22.13 -10.51 -18.91
C LEU A 417 21.27 -11.77 -18.71
N ARG A 418 21.32 -12.33 -17.50
CA ARG A 418 20.48 -13.45 -17.09
C ARG A 418 19.40 -12.96 -16.11
N PRO A 419 18.25 -12.49 -16.59
CA PRO A 419 17.18 -12.02 -15.71
C PRO A 419 16.51 -13.17 -14.96
N LYS A 420 15.74 -12.83 -13.93
CA LYS A 420 14.86 -13.73 -13.20
C LYS A 420 13.43 -13.18 -13.22
N TYR A 421 12.45 -14.06 -13.02
CA TYR A 421 11.06 -13.66 -12.85
C TYR A 421 10.74 -13.58 -11.35
N ASP A 422 10.31 -12.40 -10.89
CA ASP A 422 9.80 -12.21 -9.52
C ASP A 422 8.35 -12.67 -9.46
N LEU A 423 8.16 -13.95 -9.12
CA LEU A 423 6.83 -14.57 -8.92
C LEU A 423 5.95 -13.82 -7.91
N GLY A 424 6.53 -13.10 -6.95
CA GLY A 424 5.78 -12.36 -5.94
C GLY A 424 5.19 -11.04 -6.45
N LYS A 425 5.71 -10.52 -7.57
CA LYS A 425 5.29 -9.23 -8.17
C LYS A 425 4.94 -9.32 -9.67
N GLY A 426 5.07 -10.50 -10.28
CA GLY A 426 4.62 -10.78 -11.64
C GLY A 426 5.48 -10.17 -12.77
N ARG A 427 6.76 -9.86 -12.51
CA ARG A 427 7.61 -9.03 -13.39
C ARG A 427 9.03 -9.56 -13.54
N MET A 428 9.75 -9.07 -14.55
CA MET A 428 11.17 -9.38 -14.72
C MET A 428 12.05 -8.56 -13.78
N VAL A 429 13.15 -9.14 -13.33
CA VAL A 429 14.20 -8.48 -12.55
C VAL A 429 15.57 -8.86 -13.09
N TYR A 430 16.48 -7.90 -13.15
CA TYR A 430 17.76 -8.00 -13.84
C TYR A 430 18.92 -7.91 -12.83
N PRO A 431 20.04 -8.62 -13.06
CA PRO A 431 21.22 -8.50 -12.22
C PRO A 431 21.77 -7.07 -12.33
N THR A 432 21.81 -6.37 -11.19
CA THR A 432 22.08 -4.93 -11.09
C THR A 432 23.04 -4.67 -9.93
N GLU A 433 24.09 -3.88 -10.15
CA GLU A 433 25.03 -3.49 -9.10
C GLU A 433 24.38 -2.45 -8.16
N THR A 434 24.30 -2.76 -6.86
CA THR A 434 23.67 -1.91 -5.82
C THR A 434 24.67 -1.20 -4.92
N ALA A 435 25.89 -1.71 -4.88
CA ALA A 435 27.08 -1.13 -4.27
C ALA A 435 28.29 -1.79 -4.97
N ARG A 436 29.50 -1.23 -4.85
CA ARG A 436 30.71 -1.74 -5.52
C ARG A 436 30.87 -3.26 -5.32
N GLY A 437 30.75 -4.03 -6.40
CA GLY A 437 30.85 -5.50 -6.41
C GLY A 437 29.64 -6.29 -5.87
N LYS A 438 28.55 -5.62 -5.48
CA LYS A 438 27.35 -6.23 -4.89
C LYS A 438 26.17 -6.23 -5.88
N ILE A 439 25.89 -7.39 -6.46
CA ILE A 439 24.80 -7.59 -7.42
C ILE A 439 23.51 -8.03 -6.70
N GLU A 440 22.42 -7.29 -6.91
CA GLU A 440 21.05 -7.70 -6.55
C GLU A 440 20.17 -7.82 -7.81
N TYR A 441 18.93 -8.27 -7.67
CA TYR A 441 17.99 -8.38 -8.79
C TYR A 441 16.93 -7.30 -8.67
N LEU A 442 16.99 -6.29 -9.54
CA LEU A 442 16.10 -5.13 -9.52
C LEU A 442 15.21 -5.06 -10.78
N PRO A 443 13.99 -4.52 -10.70
CA PRO A 443 13.15 -4.28 -11.88
C PRO A 443 13.69 -3.12 -12.71
N LEU A 444 13.25 -3.00 -13.96
CA LEU A 444 13.40 -1.77 -14.75
C LEU A 444 12.50 -0.66 -14.17
N LEU A 445 12.74 0.60 -14.56
CA LEU A 445 11.96 1.76 -14.09
C LEU A 445 10.44 1.57 -14.28
N GLU A 446 10.03 1.08 -15.45
CA GLU A 446 8.62 0.84 -15.80
C GLU A 446 7.97 -0.20 -14.88
N ASP A 447 8.66 -1.32 -14.65
CA ASP A 447 8.24 -2.42 -13.77
C ASP A 447 8.36 -2.10 -12.26
N ALA A 448 9.10 -1.06 -11.89
CA ALA A 448 9.34 -0.68 -10.51
C ALA A 448 8.07 -0.11 -9.85
N SER A 449 7.78 -0.54 -8.63
CA SER A 449 6.68 0.01 -7.84
C SER A 449 7.01 1.42 -7.37
N ASN A 450 5.99 2.25 -7.06
CA ASN A 450 6.19 3.62 -6.58
C ASN A 450 7.15 3.69 -5.38
N SER A 451 7.10 2.71 -4.47
CA SER A 451 8.01 2.62 -3.32
C SER A 451 9.46 2.24 -3.66
N GLU A 452 9.68 1.61 -4.81
CA GLU A 452 11.01 1.28 -5.33
C GLU A 452 11.57 2.46 -6.13
N ARG A 453 10.74 3.12 -6.96
CA ARG A 453 11.09 4.37 -7.68
C ARG A 453 11.53 5.46 -6.70
N VAL A 454 10.74 5.75 -5.67
CA VAL A 454 11.05 6.74 -4.61
C VAL A 454 12.33 6.42 -3.80
N ARG A 455 12.84 5.18 -3.89
CA ARG A 455 14.07 4.74 -3.22
C ARG A 455 15.25 4.51 -4.16
N GLY A 456 15.11 4.77 -5.46
CA GLY A 456 16.12 4.42 -6.46
C GLY A 456 16.39 2.91 -6.59
N LEU A 457 15.45 2.05 -6.15
CA LEU A 457 15.57 0.58 -6.15
C LEU A 457 15.08 -0.04 -7.46
N TYR A 458 15.59 0.49 -8.57
CA TYR A 458 15.37 -0.02 -9.92
C TYR A 458 16.69 0.04 -10.71
N ALA A 459 16.78 -0.72 -11.79
CA ALA A 459 17.95 -0.76 -12.65
C ALA A 459 17.98 0.43 -13.61
N ALA A 460 19.11 1.12 -13.64
CA ALA A 460 19.46 2.18 -14.58
C ALA A 460 20.56 1.70 -15.53
N PHE A 461 20.51 2.13 -16.79
CA PHE A 461 21.52 1.83 -17.81
C PHE A 461 22.64 2.87 -17.72
N VAL A 462 23.88 2.43 -17.50
CA VAL A 462 25.02 3.32 -17.22
C VAL A 462 26.28 2.74 -17.86
N PRO A 463 27.25 3.57 -18.30
CA PRO A 463 28.60 3.11 -18.62
C PRO A 463 29.24 2.25 -17.51
N PRO A 464 30.16 1.33 -17.84
CA PRO A 464 30.85 0.48 -16.87
C PRO A 464 31.85 1.25 -16.00
N GLU A 465 32.43 2.33 -16.52
CA GLU A 465 33.30 3.24 -15.79
C GLU A 465 32.50 4.21 -14.89
N PRO A 466 33.14 4.99 -14.01
CA PRO A 466 32.52 6.11 -13.31
C PRO A 466 31.93 7.14 -14.29
N LEU A 467 30.85 7.82 -13.89
CA LEU A 467 30.18 8.79 -14.76
C LEU A 467 31.04 10.02 -15.06
N GLU A 468 31.89 10.40 -14.10
CA GLU A 468 32.93 11.43 -14.21
C GLU A 468 33.92 11.10 -15.34
N ASP A 469 34.59 9.95 -15.25
CA ASP A 469 35.54 9.45 -16.26
C ASP A 469 34.88 9.33 -17.65
N PHE A 470 33.65 8.81 -17.72
CA PHE A 470 32.91 8.68 -18.97
C PHE A 470 32.64 10.02 -19.65
N LEU A 471 32.16 11.02 -18.92
CA LEU A 471 31.87 12.34 -19.48
C LEU A 471 33.15 13.10 -19.82
N ALA A 472 34.22 12.94 -19.03
CA ALA A 472 35.55 13.47 -19.39
C ALA A 472 36.05 12.87 -20.71
N ASN A 473 35.98 11.54 -20.87
CA ASN A 473 36.34 10.84 -22.11
C ASN A 473 35.50 11.30 -23.32
N ALA A 474 34.20 11.53 -23.14
CA ALA A 474 33.30 12.02 -24.18
C ALA A 474 33.59 13.49 -24.54
N GLN A 475 33.97 14.32 -23.55
CA GLN A 475 34.38 15.70 -23.77
C GLN A 475 35.71 15.80 -24.53
N ASP A 476 36.71 14.97 -24.19
CA ASP A 476 37.98 14.88 -24.91
C ASP A 476 37.80 14.41 -26.37
N GLN A 477 36.75 13.62 -26.64
CA GLN A 477 36.35 13.22 -27.99
C GLN A 477 35.52 14.27 -28.74
N ASN A 478 35.22 15.42 -28.11
CA ASN A 478 34.31 16.47 -28.61
C ASN A 478 32.87 15.96 -28.90
N GLN A 479 32.43 14.90 -28.20
CA GLN A 479 31.04 14.40 -28.28
C GLN A 479 30.09 15.22 -27.42
N ILE A 480 30.58 15.77 -26.31
CA ILE A 480 29.84 16.66 -25.40
C ILE A 480 30.70 17.86 -25.01
N ALA A 481 30.07 18.96 -24.61
CA ALA A 481 30.78 20.11 -24.03
C ALA A 481 29.96 20.74 -22.91
N ARG A 482 30.64 21.19 -21.84
CA ARG A 482 30.03 22.15 -20.91
C ARG A 482 29.88 23.49 -21.63
N GLN A 483 28.66 23.97 -21.75
CA GLN A 483 28.33 25.27 -22.35
C GLN A 483 27.81 26.23 -21.29
N SER A 484 27.96 27.53 -21.54
CA SER A 484 27.40 28.58 -20.70
C SER A 484 26.00 28.92 -21.19
N PHE A 485 24.99 28.65 -20.38
CA PHE A 485 23.60 28.90 -20.68
C PHE A 485 23.09 30.08 -19.85
N ALA A 486 22.42 31.04 -20.49
CA ALA A 486 21.71 32.08 -19.76
C ALA A 486 20.49 31.48 -19.06
N THR A 487 20.28 31.84 -17.79
CA THR A 487 19.13 31.44 -16.97
C THR A 487 18.52 32.65 -16.28
N GLU A 488 17.32 32.52 -15.69
CA GLU A 488 16.72 33.61 -14.89
C GLU A 488 17.60 34.05 -13.70
N SER A 489 18.52 33.18 -13.25
CA SER A 489 19.45 33.41 -12.14
C SER A 489 20.88 33.74 -12.59
N GLY A 490 21.10 34.05 -13.88
CA GLY A 490 22.41 34.36 -14.46
C GLY A 490 22.99 33.23 -15.32
N ASP A 491 24.26 33.38 -15.70
CA ASP A 491 24.95 32.44 -16.60
C ASP A 491 25.41 31.17 -15.85
N LEU A 492 25.05 30.01 -16.41
CA LEU A 492 25.20 28.68 -15.81
C LEU A 492 25.99 27.76 -16.73
N GLN A 493 27.11 27.20 -16.23
CA GLN A 493 27.83 26.14 -16.92
C GLN A 493 27.23 24.77 -16.64
N ALA A 494 26.65 24.16 -17.66
CA ALA A 494 26.02 22.84 -17.62
C ALA A 494 26.30 22.04 -18.90
N TYR A 495 25.90 20.77 -18.93
CA TYR A 495 25.72 20.02 -20.17
C TYR A 495 24.25 20.14 -20.59
N SER A 496 23.96 20.14 -21.89
CA SER A 496 22.57 19.98 -22.35
C SER A 496 22.10 18.53 -22.08
N GLN A 497 20.80 18.34 -21.88
CA GLN A 497 20.24 17.00 -21.72
C GLN A 497 20.43 16.16 -23.00
N GLU A 498 20.35 16.78 -24.17
CA GLU A 498 20.47 16.13 -25.48
C GLU A 498 21.89 15.61 -25.74
N ASP A 499 22.93 16.37 -25.37
CA ASP A 499 24.33 15.93 -25.47
C ASP A 499 24.58 14.70 -24.56
N ILE A 500 24.03 14.72 -23.34
CA ILE A 500 24.16 13.63 -22.37
C ILE A 500 23.42 12.36 -22.82
N ASP A 501 22.19 12.50 -23.30
CA ASP A 501 21.40 11.38 -23.85
C ASP A 501 22.12 10.78 -25.08
N THR A 502 22.65 11.62 -25.97
CA THR A 502 23.42 11.21 -27.16
C THR A 502 24.69 10.45 -26.78
N ALA A 503 25.48 10.95 -25.83
CA ALA A 503 26.68 10.26 -25.37
C ALA A 503 26.37 8.87 -24.78
N PHE A 504 25.29 8.76 -24.00
CA PHE A 504 24.83 7.47 -23.46
C PHE A 504 24.35 6.49 -24.54
N GLU A 505 23.74 6.99 -25.62
CA GLU A 505 23.34 6.19 -26.77
C GLU A 505 24.55 5.75 -27.61
N GLU A 506 25.59 6.58 -27.75
CA GLU A 506 26.83 6.21 -28.45
C GLU A 506 27.73 5.26 -27.64
N ALA A 507 27.63 5.26 -26.30
CA ALA A 507 28.47 4.46 -25.40
C ALA A 507 28.58 2.97 -25.84
N PRO A 508 29.78 2.40 -26.00
CA PRO A 508 29.96 1.09 -26.65
C PRO A 508 29.36 -0.08 -25.85
N THR A 509 29.31 0.05 -24.52
CA THR A 509 28.70 -0.91 -23.60
C THR A 509 28.04 -0.21 -22.45
N LEU A 510 26.83 -0.63 -22.09
CA LEU A 510 26.14 -0.23 -20.87
C LEU A 510 26.05 -1.43 -19.91
N VAL A 511 26.00 -1.14 -18.62
CA VAL A 511 25.75 -2.09 -17.52
C VAL A 511 24.56 -1.61 -16.69
N LEU A 512 24.04 -2.48 -15.82
CA LEU A 512 22.96 -2.11 -14.90
C LEU A 512 23.50 -1.79 -13.51
N ARG A 513 23.30 -0.54 -13.08
CA ARG A 513 23.51 -0.07 -11.71
C ARG A 513 22.16 0.33 -11.09
N SER A 514 22.02 0.29 -9.77
CA SER A 514 20.80 0.81 -9.14
C SER A 514 20.76 2.32 -9.28
N MET A 515 19.58 2.89 -9.55
CA MET A 515 19.46 4.35 -9.62
C MET A 515 19.99 5.02 -8.35
N GLN A 516 19.76 4.41 -7.18
CA GLN A 516 20.31 4.91 -5.92
C GLN A 516 21.85 4.99 -5.96
N LEU A 517 22.55 3.95 -6.44
CA LEU A 517 24.01 3.97 -6.53
C LEU A 517 24.51 5.06 -7.50
N VAL A 518 23.79 5.28 -8.60
CA VAL A 518 24.09 6.32 -9.59
C VAL A 518 23.92 7.71 -8.99
N SER A 519 22.76 8.00 -8.39
CA SER A 519 22.48 9.30 -7.77
C SER A 519 23.38 9.58 -6.58
N ASP A 520 23.63 8.59 -5.70
CA ASP A 520 24.52 8.73 -4.55
C ASP A 520 25.96 9.02 -5.00
N SER A 521 26.41 8.45 -6.13
CA SER A 521 27.74 8.72 -6.71
C SER A 521 27.79 10.10 -7.36
N ALA A 522 26.76 10.47 -8.14
CA ALA A 522 26.70 11.76 -8.82
C ALA A 522 26.66 12.95 -7.84
N GLN A 523 25.92 12.82 -6.73
CA GLN A 523 25.91 13.81 -5.65
C GLN A 523 27.28 13.96 -4.95
N GLN A 524 28.14 12.93 -5.00
CA GLN A 524 29.49 12.95 -4.43
C GLN A 524 30.55 13.52 -5.38
N THR A 525 30.23 13.75 -6.65
CA THR A 525 31.13 14.35 -7.65
C THR A 525 30.68 15.77 -8.03
N PRO A 526 31.29 16.84 -7.48
CA PRO A 526 30.98 18.22 -7.85
C PRO A 526 31.24 18.55 -9.33
N GLU A 527 32.06 17.76 -10.01
CA GLU A 527 32.37 17.90 -11.44
C GLU A 527 31.22 17.49 -12.38
N LEU A 528 30.19 16.82 -11.86
CA LEU A 528 28.98 16.49 -12.61
C LEU A 528 27.89 17.57 -12.44
N GLN A 529 27.99 18.40 -11.41
CA GLN A 529 26.97 19.39 -11.05
C GLN A 529 27.06 20.65 -11.94
N GLN A 530 25.93 21.33 -12.07
CA GLN A 530 25.85 22.64 -12.73
C GLN A 530 26.65 23.68 -11.92
N LYS A 531 27.37 24.58 -12.59
CA LYS A 531 28.21 25.60 -11.95
C LYS A 531 27.77 26.98 -12.42
N PHE A 532 27.20 27.80 -11.54
CA PHE A 532 26.98 29.21 -11.83
C PHE A 532 28.33 29.88 -12.08
N SER A 533 28.41 30.74 -13.08
CA SER A 533 29.66 31.48 -13.34
C SER A 533 29.77 32.67 -12.39
N ASP A 534 30.88 32.77 -11.66
CA ASP A 534 31.14 33.81 -10.63
C ASP A 534 31.40 35.22 -11.22
N VAL A 535 30.68 35.62 -12.27
CA VAL A 535 30.90 36.86 -13.03
C VAL A 535 30.52 38.12 -12.24
N GLU A 536 29.75 38.01 -11.16
CA GLU A 536 29.44 39.15 -10.28
C GLU A 536 30.57 39.49 -9.28
N ALA A 537 31.51 38.58 -9.02
CA ALA A 537 32.55 38.79 -8.01
C ALA A 537 33.60 39.87 -8.39
N GLU A 538 33.77 40.20 -9.68
CA GLU A 538 34.71 41.24 -10.13
C GLU A 538 34.08 42.63 -10.31
N ARG A 539 32.74 42.76 -10.32
CA ARG A 539 32.09 44.08 -10.48
C ARG A 539 32.14 44.94 -9.21
N ASP A 540 32.13 44.34 -8.04
CA ASP A 540 32.20 45.05 -6.75
C ASP A 540 33.63 45.49 -6.35
N LEU A 541 34.65 45.17 -7.16
CA LEU A 541 36.05 45.60 -6.93
C LEU A 541 36.48 46.82 -7.77
N THR A 542 35.58 47.40 -8.58
CA THR A 542 35.87 48.59 -9.41
C THR A 542 34.82 49.73 -9.29
N GLY A 543 33.96 49.68 -8.26
CA GLY A 543 32.98 50.73 -7.91
C GLY A 543 33.48 51.72 -6.86
#